data_AF-A0A919G1G8-F1
#
_entry.id   AF-A0A919G1G8-F1
#
_cell.length_a   1.000
_cell.length_b   1.000
_cell.length_c   1.000
_cell.angle_alpha   90.00
_cell.angle_beta   90.00
_cell.angle_gamma   90.00
#
_symmetry.space_group_name_H-M   'P 1'
#
loop_
_entity.id
_entity.type
_entity.pdbx_description
1 polymer ?
#
loop_
_entity_poly.entity_id
_entity_poly.type
_entity_poly.pdbx_seq_one_letter_code
_entity_poly.pdbx_strand_id
1 'polypeptide(L)'
;MARPPRYDETQLLDAAVRLAAAAGPTAVTMTAVAKEVGAPSGSVYHRFPQRPALLAELWLRTVERFQAGWLAALAAPGDPVAAAAAAARHVVAWSRLNPREAAVLLYGPDDYGRADWPAGAAERAARGTAQVRAALAGLTGRLGGADPEAVTLALVDLPLAVVRRHLRAGAPLPPGAERLAGLAATRLLAPGADTGA
;
A
#
# COMPACT_ATOMS: atom_id res chain seq x y z
N MET A 1 27.46 21.72 -15.27
CA MET A 1 26.71 20.67 -14.54
C MET A 1 25.81 21.34 -13.53
N ALA A 2 24.49 21.11 -13.57
CA ALA A 2 23.55 21.71 -12.60
C ALA A 2 23.77 21.08 -11.22
N ARG A 3 23.86 21.92 -10.18
CA ARG A 3 23.94 21.48 -8.79
C ARG A 3 22.66 20.70 -8.46
N PRO A 4 22.72 19.48 -7.90
CA PRO A 4 21.52 18.76 -7.52
C PRO A 4 20.69 19.64 -6.59
N PRO A 5 19.36 19.71 -6.77
CA PRO A 5 18.52 20.52 -5.91
C PRO A 5 18.74 20.11 -4.46
N ARG A 6 18.98 21.10 -3.59
CA ARG A 6 19.35 20.87 -2.18
C ARG A 6 18.27 20.12 -1.38
N TYR A 7 17.04 20.11 -1.88
CA TYR A 7 15.90 19.34 -1.36
C TYR A 7 15.22 18.68 -2.55
N ASP A 8 15.29 17.35 -2.66
CA ASP A 8 14.61 16.62 -3.73
C ASP A 8 13.22 16.14 -3.29
N GLU A 9 12.43 15.70 -4.28
CA GLU A 9 11.06 15.23 -4.06
C GLU A 9 11.01 14.03 -3.09
N THR A 10 12.01 13.15 -3.14
CA THR A 10 12.08 11.96 -2.28
C THR A 10 12.19 12.36 -0.82
N GLN A 11 13.06 13.31 -0.49
CA GLN A 11 13.23 13.81 0.87
C GLN A 11 11.95 14.43 1.43
N LEU A 12 11.22 15.20 0.62
CA LEU A 12 9.95 15.82 1.03
C LEU A 12 8.87 14.77 1.29
N LEU A 13 8.75 13.78 0.41
CA LEU A 13 7.78 12.72 0.58
C LEU A 13 8.14 11.78 1.75
N ASP A 14 9.42 11.54 2.03
CA ASP A 14 9.85 10.78 3.21
C ASP A 14 9.53 11.51 4.52
N ALA A 15 9.65 12.84 4.54
CA ALA A 15 9.16 13.67 5.63
C ALA A 15 7.63 13.59 5.77
N ALA A 16 6.90 13.64 4.66
CA ALA A 16 5.46 13.49 4.64
C ALA A 16 5.00 12.12 5.19
N VAL A 17 5.71 11.03 4.85
CA VAL A 17 5.48 9.68 5.44
C VAL A 17 5.64 9.71 6.96
N ARG A 18 6.70 10.35 7.48
CA ARG A 18 6.91 10.43 8.94
C ARG A 18 5.80 11.19 9.64
N LEU A 19 5.37 12.32 9.08
CA LEU A 19 4.28 13.13 9.63
C LEU A 19 2.94 12.36 9.60
N ALA A 20 2.63 11.74 8.47
CA ALA A 20 1.42 10.93 8.32
C ALA A 20 1.39 9.73 9.27
N ALA A 21 2.51 9.01 9.43
CA ALA A 21 2.59 7.89 10.34
C ALA A 21 2.46 8.30 11.82
N ALA A 22 2.89 9.51 12.17
CA ALA A 22 2.83 10.01 13.54
C ALA A 22 1.44 10.55 13.92
N ALA A 23 0.78 11.27 13.02
CA ALA A 23 -0.44 12.03 13.35
C ALA A 23 -1.51 12.05 12.23
N GLY A 24 -1.39 11.17 11.24
CA GLY A 24 -2.37 11.00 10.17
C GLY A 24 -2.28 12.04 9.04
N PRO A 25 -3.17 11.94 8.04
CA PRO A 25 -3.13 12.77 6.82
C PRO A 25 -3.24 14.28 7.08
N THR A 26 -3.92 14.68 8.16
CA THR A 26 -4.09 16.09 8.54
C THR A 26 -2.79 16.75 8.98
N ALA A 27 -1.85 15.98 9.53
CA ALA A 27 -0.53 16.46 9.94
C ALA A 27 0.40 16.77 8.74
N VAL A 28 0.08 16.23 7.56
CA VAL A 28 0.83 16.50 6.33
C VAL A 28 0.39 17.85 5.75
N THR A 29 1.07 18.91 6.18
CA THR A 29 0.91 20.26 5.65
C THR A 29 2.18 20.73 4.93
N MET A 30 2.04 21.67 4.00
CA MET A 30 3.18 22.22 3.26
C MET A 30 4.27 22.75 4.20
N THR A 31 3.86 23.44 5.27
CA THR A 31 4.76 24.02 6.27
C THR A 31 5.36 22.97 7.19
N ALA A 32 4.59 21.96 7.61
CA ALA A 32 5.10 20.86 8.43
C ALA A 32 6.17 20.06 7.68
N VAL A 33 5.93 19.75 6.40
CA VAL A 33 6.90 19.04 5.55
C VAL A 33 8.17 19.87 5.37
N ALA A 34 8.04 21.17 5.06
CA ALA A 34 9.18 22.08 4.93
C ALA A 34 10.02 22.13 6.22
N LYS A 35 9.34 22.28 7.37
CA LYS A 35 9.98 22.31 8.69
C LYS A 35 10.71 21.01 9.01
N GLU A 36 10.08 19.87 8.74
CA GLU A 36 10.63 18.53 8.98
C GLU A 36 11.93 18.28 8.21
N VAL A 37 12.09 18.82 7.00
CA VAL A 37 13.32 18.71 6.21
C VAL A 37 14.30 19.90 6.38
N GLY A 38 13.94 20.91 7.17
CA GLY A 38 14.73 22.14 7.29
C GLY A 38 14.78 22.99 6.01
N ALA A 39 13.79 22.87 5.13
CA ALA A 39 13.71 23.61 3.88
C ALA A 39 12.84 24.88 4.03
N PRO A 40 13.11 25.95 3.26
CA PRO A 40 12.16 27.03 3.10
C PRO A 40 10.83 26.50 2.53
N SER A 41 9.70 27.04 2.98
CA SER A 41 8.37 26.62 2.50
C SER A 41 8.25 26.60 0.98
N GLY A 42 8.87 27.57 0.29
CA GLY A 42 8.88 27.67 -1.17
C GLY A 42 9.48 26.45 -1.88
N SER A 43 10.36 25.67 -1.22
CA SER A 43 10.91 24.43 -1.80
C SER A 43 9.85 23.35 -1.99
N VAL A 44 8.86 23.27 -1.08
CA VAL A 44 7.75 22.32 -1.17
C VAL A 44 6.76 22.79 -2.24
N TYR A 45 6.38 24.07 -2.23
CA TYR A 45 5.47 24.65 -3.22
C TYR A 45 5.99 24.56 -4.67
N HIS A 46 7.31 24.61 -4.87
CA HIS A 46 7.91 24.42 -6.19
C HIS A 46 7.67 23.02 -6.75
N ARG A 47 7.55 21.99 -5.91
CA ARG A 47 7.36 20.59 -6.35
C ARG A 47 5.89 20.20 -6.33
N PHE A 48 5.19 20.61 -5.29
CA PHE A 48 3.77 20.35 -5.08
C PHE A 48 3.06 21.70 -5.03
N PRO A 49 2.38 22.12 -6.10
CA PRO A 49 1.76 23.45 -6.15
C PRO A 49 0.77 23.69 -5.00
N GLN A 50 0.13 22.61 -4.52
CA GLN A 50 -0.87 22.64 -3.46
C GLN A 50 -0.83 21.37 -2.61
N ARG A 51 -1.40 21.45 -1.40
CA ARG A 51 -1.47 20.32 -0.46
C ARG A 51 -2.10 19.06 -1.08
N PRO A 52 -3.21 19.12 -1.85
CA PRO A 52 -3.74 17.92 -2.53
C PRO A 52 -2.73 17.22 -3.44
N ALA A 53 -1.85 17.96 -4.14
CA ALA A 53 -0.81 17.36 -4.98
C ALA A 53 0.24 16.63 -4.14
N LEU A 54 0.64 17.19 -2.99
CA LEU A 54 1.53 16.53 -2.05
C LEU A 54 0.92 15.25 -1.46
N LEU A 55 -0.35 15.29 -1.04
CA LEU A 55 -1.05 14.13 -0.47
C LEU A 55 -1.23 13.02 -1.51
N ALA A 56 -1.56 13.39 -2.75
CA ALA A 56 -1.69 12.45 -3.85
C ALA A 56 -0.37 11.73 -4.13
N GLU A 57 0.73 12.47 -4.28
CA GLU A 57 2.06 11.88 -4.54
C GLU A 57 2.57 11.04 -3.36
N LEU A 58 2.32 11.48 -2.12
CA LEU A 58 2.60 10.68 -0.93
C LEU A 58 1.88 9.33 -0.98
N TRP A 59 0.57 9.34 -1.21
CA TRP A 59 -0.24 8.13 -1.27
C TRP A 59 0.19 7.22 -2.44
N LEU A 60 0.26 7.78 -3.65
CA LEU A 60 0.55 7.04 -4.88
C LEU A 60 1.94 6.39 -4.83
N ARG A 61 2.97 7.14 -4.42
CA ARG A 61 4.32 6.59 -4.24
C ARG A 61 4.32 5.42 -3.25
N THR A 62 3.56 5.55 -2.17
CA THR A 62 3.53 4.54 -1.11
C THR A 62 2.80 3.27 -1.58
N VAL A 63 1.62 3.42 -2.18
CA VAL A 63 0.83 2.26 -2.64
C VAL A 63 1.50 1.55 -3.80
N GLU A 64 2.17 2.26 -4.71
CA GLU A 64 2.89 1.66 -5.83
C GLU A 64 4.10 0.84 -5.39
N ARG A 65 4.87 1.35 -4.41
CA ARG A 65 6.00 0.60 -3.82
C ARG A 65 5.52 -0.70 -3.17
N PHE A 66 4.38 -0.67 -2.50
CA PHE A 66 3.75 -1.86 -1.94
C PHE A 66 3.28 -2.83 -3.04
N GLN A 67 2.51 -2.30 -4.00
CA GLN A 67 1.90 -3.07 -5.08
C GLN A 67 2.93 -3.74 -5.98
N ALA A 68 4.09 -3.13 -6.22
CA ALA A 68 5.13 -3.70 -7.08
C ALA A 68 5.53 -5.12 -6.63
N GLY A 69 5.82 -5.32 -5.34
CA GLY A 69 6.15 -6.64 -4.81
C GLY A 69 4.95 -7.59 -4.71
N TRP A 70 3.77 -7.06 -4.38
CA TRP A 70 2.55 -7.86 -4.26
C TRP A 70 2.11 -8.43 -5.62
N LEU A 71 2.12 -7.59 -6.66
CA LEU A 71 1.81 -7.98 -8.03
C LEU A 71 2.87 -8.94 -8.60
N ALA A 72 4.15 -8.75 -8.28
CA ALA A 72 5.20 -9.69 -8.64
C ALA A 72 4.97 -11.08 -8.01
N ALA A 73 4.55 -11.13 -6.74
CA ALA A 73 4.23 -12.39 -6.07
C ALA A 73 3.05 -13.11 -6.72
N LEU A 74 2.00 -12.38 -7.13
CA LEU A 74 0.86 -12.95 -7.85
C LEU A 74 1.21 -13.45 -9.25
N ALA A 75 2.08 -12.73 -9.95
CA ALA A 75 2.52 -13.07 -11.30
C ALA A 75 3.54 -14.23 -11.34
N ALA A 76 3.98 -14.73 -10.18
CA ALA A 76 4.94 -15.82 -10.12
C ALA A 76 4.42 -17.06 -10.88
N PRO A 77 5.26 -17.68 -11.74
CA PRO A 77 4.88 -18.87 -12.48
C PRO A 77 4.72 -20.07 -11.53
N GLY A 78 3.96 -21.08 -11.97
CA GLY A 78 3.72 -22.30 -11.20
C GLY A 78 2.38 -22.28 -10.46
N ASP A 79 2.36 -22.96 -9.30
CA ASP A 79 1.14 -23.19 -8.52
C ASP A 79 0.46 -21.86 -8.10
N PRO A 80 -0.78 -21.61 -8.55
CA PRO A 80 -1.52 -20.40 -8.18
C PRO A 80 -1.80 -20.30 -6.68
N VAL A 81 -1.96 -21.42 -5.96
CA VAL A 81 -2.16 -21.39 -4.49
C VAL A 81 -0.89 -20.92 -3.79
N ALA A 82 0.28 -21.39 -4.25
CA ALA A 82 1.57 -20.90 -3.76
C ALA A 82 1.78 -19.40 -4.04
N ALA A 83 1.41 -18.92 -5.24
CA ALA A 83 1.48 -17.50 -5.61
C ALA A 83 0.57 -16.64 -4.71
N ALA A 84 -0.66 -17.10 -4.45
CA ALA A 84 -1.60 -16.48 -3.53
C ALA A 84 -1.01 -16.39 -2.11
N ALA A 85 -0.46 -17.50 -1.60
CA ALA A 85 0.17 -17.54 -0.28
C ALA A 85 1.42 -16.65 -0.17
N ALA A 86 2.16 -16.45 -1.26
CA ALA A 86 3.28 -15.52 -1.33
C ALA A 86 2.79 -14.06 -1.30
N ALA A 87 1.73 -13.72 -2.03
CA ALA A 87 1.12 -12.40 -2.02
C ALA A 87 0.56 -12.03 -0.63
N ALA A 88 -0.12 -12.97 0.04
CA ALA A 88 -0.59 -12.78 1.43
C ALA A 88 0.56 -12.54 2.41
N ARG A 89 1.66 -13.29 2.28
CA ARG A 89 2.89 -13.09 3.05
C ARG A 89 3.50 -11.71 2.81
N HIS A 90 3.50 -11.24 1.56
CA HIS A 90 4.04 -9.95 1.18
C HIS A 90 3.35 -8.79 1.91
N VAL A 91 2.03 -8.84 2.10
CA VAL A 91 1.29 -7.81 2.88
C VAL A 91 1.89 -7.62 4.26
N VAL A 92 2.10 -8.73 4.97
CA VAL A 92 2.63 -8.72 6.34
C VAL A 92 4.11 -8.34 6.35
N ALA A 93 4.92 -8.98 5.51
CA ALA A 93 6.37 -8.77 5.46
C ALA A 93 6.71 -7.32 5.08
N TRP A 94 6.05 -6.77 4.05
CA TRP A 94 6.24 -5.38 3.64
C TRP A 94 5.84 -4.41 4.75
N SER A 95 4.73 -4.69 5.45
CA SER A 95 4.28 -3.84 6.56
C SER A 95 5.23 -3.88 7.76
N ARG A 96 5.85 -5.03 8.03
CA ARG A 96 6.89 -5.16 9.06
C ARG A 96 8.13 -4.34 8.72
N LEU A 97 8.55 -4.37 7.46
CA LEU A 97 9.75 -3.66 6.99
C LEU A 97 9.53 -2.16 6.83
N ASN A 98 8.30 -1.74 6.53
CA ASN A 98 7.94 -0.36 6.23
C ASN A 98 6.76 0.11 7.13
N PRO A 99 6.92 0.16 8.46
CA PRO A 99 5.79 0.39 9.37
C PRO A 99 5.16 1.79 9.22
N ARG A 100 5.94 2.80 8.80
CA ARG A 100 5.44 4.16 8.60
C ARG A 100 4.62 4.27 7.32
N GLU A 101 5.13 3.69 6.24
CA GLU A 101 4.43 3.57 4.96
C GLU A 101 3.19 2.69 5.08
N ALA A 102 3.25 1.61 5.86
CA ALA A 102 2.07 0.81 6.18
C ALA A 102 1.02 1.61 6.95
N ALA A 103 1.44 2.44 7.92
CA ALA A 103 0.53 3.36 8.60
C ALA A 103 -0.10 4.38 7.64
N VAL A 104 0.66 4.89 6.65
CA VAL A 104 0.11 5.70 5.56
C VAL A 104 -1.00 4.92 4.87
N LEU A 105 -0.75 3.69 4.41
CA LEU A 105 -1.72 2.85 3.68
C LEU A 105 -2.92 2.34 4.49
N LEU A 106 -2.89 2.45 5.82
CA LEU A 106 -4.05 2.13 6.66
C LEU A 106 -5.12 3.21 6.64
N TYR A 107 -4.75 4.44 6.32
CA TYR A 107 -5.68 5.45 5.82
C TYR A 107 -6.02 5.12 4.37
N GLY A 108 -7.22 5.42 3.90
CA GLY A 108 -7.56 5.24 2.50
C GLY A 108 -7.12 6.45 1.65
N PRO A 109 -7.16 6.34 0.31
CA PRO A 109 -6.91 7.51 -0.55
C PRO A 109 -7.90 8.65 -0.27
N ASP A 110 -9.13 8.35 0.16
CA ASP A 110 -10.14 9.35 0.51
C ASP A 110 -9.75 10.16 1.76
N ASP A 111 -9.09 9.55 2.74
CA ASP A 111 -8.52 10.27 3.90
C ASP A 111 -7.38 11.22 3.48
N TYR A 112 -6.75 10.97 2.33
CA TYR A 112 -5.77 11.85 1.68
C TYR A 112 -6.41 12.83 0.68
N GLY A 113 -7.73 13.00 0.71
CA GLY A 113 -8.45 14.00 -0.08
C GLY A 113 -8.52 13.66 -1.57
N ARG A 114 -8.76 12.37 -1.90
CA ARG A 114 -8.80 11.87 -3.28
C ARG A 114 -9.66 12.72 -4.24
N ALA A 115 -10.75 13.29 -3.75
CA ALA A 115 -11.65 14.13 -4.54
C ALA A 115 -10.97 15.40 -5.09
N ASP A 116 -9.93 15.89 -4.41
CA ASP A 116 -9.22 17.13 -4.76
C ASP A 116 -7.89 16.88 -5.50
N TRP A 117 -7.59 15.62 -5.83
CA TRP A 117 -6.33 15.27 -6.48
C TRP A 117 -6.27 15.84 -7.91
N PRO A 118 -5.08 16.28 -8.37
CA PRO A 118 -4.88 16.66 -9.76
C PRO A 118 -5.26 15.52 -10.72
N ALA A 119 -5.76 15.86 -11.92
CA ALA A 119 -6.24 14.87 -12.89
C ALA A 119 -5.22 13.75 -13.19
N GLY A 120 -3.94 14.09 -13.39
CA GLY A 120 -2.89 13.09 -13.63
C GLY A 120 -2.69 12.11 -12.46
N ALA A 121 -2.85 12.58 -11.22
CA ALA A 121 -2.79 11.72 -10.04
C ALA A 121 -4.04 10.83 -9.92
N ALA A 122 -5.23 11.37 -10.22
CA ALA A 122 -6.46 10.60 -10.24
C ALA A 122 -6.42 9.48 -11.30
N GLU A 123 -5.88 9.77 -12.49
CA GLU A 123 -5.67 8.77 -13.55
C GLU A 123 -4.65 7.71 -13.14
N ARG A 124 -3.53 8.11 -12.53
CA ARG A 124 -2.51 7.18 -12.00
C ARG A 124 -3.09 6.25 -10.94
N ALA A 125 -3.92 6.78 -10.05
CA ALA A 125 -4.66 5.97 -9.07
C ALA A 125 -5.63 4.99 -9.74
N ALA A 126 -6.37 5.44 -10.76
CA ALA A 126 -7.30 4.57 -11.51
C ALA A 126 -6.56 3.42 -12.21
N ARG A 127 -5.38 3.69 -12.81
CA ARG A 127 -4.52 2.65 -13.40
C ARG A 127 -4.05 1.63 -12.36
N GLY A 128 -3.59 2.08 -11.20
CA GLY A 128 -3.19 1.18 -10.10
C GLY A 128 -4.34 0.29 -9.62
N THR A 129 -5.54 0.87 -9.43
CA THR A 129 -6.74 0.10 -9.07
C THR A 129 -7.10 -0.94 -10.15
N ALA A 130 -7.03 -0.57 -11.43
CA ALA A 130 -7.29 -1.50 -12.53
C ALA A 130 -6.27 -2.64 -12.57
N GLN A 131 -4.99 -2.36 -12.30
CA GLN A 131 -3.92 -3.35 -12.26
C GLN A 131 -4.13 -4.37 -11.15
N VAL A 132 -4.49 -3.92 -9.93
CA VAL A 132 -4.83 -4.82 -8.81
C VAL A 132 -6.03 -5.71 -9.15
N ARG A 133 -7.10 -5.11 -9.72
CA ARG A 133 -8.29 -5.87 -10.12
C ARG A 133 -7.96 -6.93 -11.17
N ALA A 134 -7.17 -6.59 -12.18
CA ALA A 134 -6.74 -7.52 -13.22
C ALA A 134 -5.88 -8.66 -12.65
N ALA A 135 -4.99 -8.36 -11.70
CA ALA A 135 -4.15 -9.37 -11.05
C ALA A 135 -4.98 -10.36 -10.21
N LEU A 136 -5.95 -9.86 -9.45
CA LEU A 136 -6.89 -10.71 -8.71
C LEU A 136 -7.72 -11.59 -9.64
N ALA A 137 -8.33 -11.01 -10.69
CA ALA A 137 -9.10 -11.77 -11.68
C ALA A 137 -8.24 -12.82 -12.41
N GLY A 138 -7.00 -12.49 -12.76
CA GLY A 138 -6.05 -13.42 -13.37
C GLY A 138 -5.69 -14.58 -12.44
N LEU A 139 -5.49 -14.31 -11.15
CA LEU A 139 -5.28 -15.36 -10.15
C LEU A 139 -6.52 -16.24 -10.00
N THR A 140 -7.71 -15.66 -9.91
CA THR A 140 -8.98 -16.38 -9.84
C THR A 140 -9.14 -17.36 -10.99
N GLY A 141 -8.82 -16.93 -12.22
CA GLY A 141 -8.84 -17.81 -13.39
C GLY A 141 -7.84 -18.97 -13.29
N ARG A 142 -6.60 -18.70 -12.81
CA ARG A 142 -5.58 -19.75 -12.60
C ARG A 142 -5.97 -20.73 -11.49
N LEU A 143 -6.73 -20.31 -10.49
CA LEU A 143 -7.28 -21.15 -9.43
C LEU A 143 -8.46 -22.02 -9.88
N GLY A 144 -8.82 -22.00 -11.18
CA GLY A 144 -9.93 -22.79 -11.71
C GLY A 144 -11.30 -22.18 -11.43
N GLY A 145 -11.38 -20.85 -11.28
CA GLY A 145 -12.65 -20.16 -11.03
C GLY A 145 -13.09 -20.16 -9.57
N ALA A 146 -12.12 -20.13 -8.65
CA ALA A 146 -12.39 -19.91 -7.23
C ALA A 146 -13.28 -18.68 -7.00
N ASP A 147 -14.01 -18.65 -5.88
CA ASP A 147 -14.84 -17.50 -5.53
C ASP A 147 -13.98 -16.20 -5.42
N PRO A 148 -14.29 -15.14 -6.21
CA PRO A 148 -13.59 -13.86 -6.13
C PRO A 148 -13.61 -13.24 -4.73
N GLU A 149 -14.67 -13.47 -3.95
CA GLU A 149 -14.75 -12.99 -2.57
C GLU A 149 -13.76 -13.74 -1.67
N ALA A 150 -13.69 -15.07 -1.77
CA ALA A 150 -12.68 -15.87 -1.08
C ALA A 150 -11.24 -15.45 -1.44
N VAL A 151 -10.95 -15.16 -2.71
CA VAL A 151 -9.64 -14.64 -3.16
C VAL A 151 -9.34 -13.27 -2.52
N THR A 152 -10.31 -12.37 -2.49
CA THR A 152 -10.16 -11.04 -1.88
C THR A 152 -9.94 -11.16 -0.37
N LEU A 153 -10.75 -11.96 0.30
CA LEU A 153 -10.65 -12.24 1.73
C LEU A 153 -9.27 -12.79 2.12
N ALA A 154 -8.80 -13.78 1.36
CA ALA A 154 -7.52 -14.44 1.59
C ALA A 154 -6.30 -13.52 1.41
N LEU A 155 -6.36 -12.61 0.44
CA LEU A 155 -5.18 -11.85 0.00
C LEU A 155 -5.14 -10.39 0.45
N VAL A 156 -6.31 -9.83 0.75
CA VAL A 156 -6.46 -8.43 1.13
C VAL A 156 -6.95 -8.35 2.57
N ASP A 157 -8.13 -8.86 2.86
CA ASP A 157 -8.81 -8.56 4.13
C ASP A 157 -8.13 -9.23 5.33
N LEU A 158 -7.82 -10.53 5.25
CA LEU A 158 -7.19 -11.24 6.37
C LEU A 158 -5.76 -10.76 6.68
N PRO A 159 -4.85 -10.64 5.70
CA PRO A 159 -3.52 -10.09 5.98
C PRO A 159 -3.58 -8.66 6.49
N LEU A 160 -4.49 -7.82 5.95
CA LEU A 160 -4.65 -6.45 6.40
C LEU A 160 -5.24 -6.38 7.81
N ALA A 161 -6.14 -7.28 8.21
CA ALA A 161 -6.66 -7.34 9.58
C ALA A 161 -5.55 -7.65 10.59
N VAL A 162 -4.64 -8.57 10.25
CA VAL A 162 -3.45 -8.86 11.06
C VAL A 162 -2.57 -7.62 11.19
N VAL A 163 -2.28 -6.93 10.08
CA VAL A 163 -1.44 -5.72 10.08
C VAL A 163 -2.08 -4.59 10.87
N ARG A 164 -3.32 -4.24 10.54
CA ARG A 164 -4.08 -3.12 11.11
C ARG A 164 -4.19 -3.21 12.62
N ARG A 165 -4.46 -4.40 13.15
CA ARG A 165 -4.60 -4.62 14.60
C ARG A 165 -3.34 -4.21 15.37
N HIS A 166 -2.16 -4.60 14.88
CA HIS A 166 -0.92 -4.36 15.60
C HIS A 166 -0.38 -2.94 15.38
N LEU A 167 -0.47 -2.42 14.15
CA LEU A 167 -0.05 -1.05 13.85
C LEU A 167 -0.87 -0.02 14.65
N ARG A 168 -2.20 -0.20 14.76
CA ARG A 168 -3.04 0.68 15.60
C ARG A 168 -2.71 0.60 17.09
N ALA A 169 -2.25 -0.55 17.55
CA ALA A 169 -1.82 -0.75 18.94
C ALA A 169 -0.39 -0.24 19.21
N GLY A 170 0.33 0.26 18.20
CA GLY A 170 1.75 0.59 18.33
C GLY A 170 2.64 -0.62 18.66
N ALA A 171 2.15 -1.84 18.38
CA ALA A 171 2.80 -3.08 18.75
C ALA A 171 3.51 -3.72 17.53
N PRO A 172 4.62 -4.43 17.72
CA PRO A 172 5.25 -5.17 16.64
C PRO A 172 4.34 -6.30 16.14
N LEU A 173 4.45 -6.61 14.84
CA LEU A 173 3.77 -7.77 14.27
C LEU A 173 4.30 -9.07 14.90
N PRO A 174 3.44 -10.06 15.21
CA PRO A 174 3.88 -11.33 15.78
C PRO A 174 4.90 -12.04 14.86
N PRO A 175 5.92 -12.74 15.38
CA PRO A 175 6.95 -13.39 14.56
C PRO A 175 6.41 -14.40 13.53
N GLY A 176 5.23 -14.98 13.77
CA GLY A 176 4.59 -15.93 12.86
C GLY A 176 3.55 -15.35 11.90
N ALA A 177 3.37 -14.02 11.86
CA ALA A 177 2.27 -13.38 11.14
C ALA A 177 2.31 -13.67 9.63
N GLU A 178 3.48 -13.65 9.01
CA GLU A 178 3.69 -13.98 7.60
C GLU A 178 3.28 -15.43 7.32
N ARG A 179 3.74 -16.37 8.16
CA ARG A 179 3.39 -17.79 8.04
C ARG A 179 1.89 -18.00 8.15
N LEU A 180 1.23 -17.32 9.10
CA LEU A 180 -0.22 -17.41 9.29
C LEU A 180 -1.00 -16.83 8.11
N ALA A 181 -0.57 -15.69 7.56
CA ALA A 181 -1.19 -15.10 6.37
C ALA A 181 -1.06 -16.03 5.15
N GLY A 182 0.13 -16.60 4.93
CA GLY A 182 0.34 -17.59 3.87
C GLY A 182 -0.51 -18.85 4.07
N LEU A 183 -0.58 -19.37 5.29
CA LEU A 183 -1.39 -20.56 5.62
C LEU A 183 -2.88 -20.30 5.42
N ALA A 184 -3.39 -19.14 5.85
CA ALA A 184 -4.79 -18.77 5.65
C ALA A 184 -5.14 -18.73 4.15
N ALA A 185 -4.31 -18.10 3.33
CA ALA A 185 -4.50 -18.07 1.89
C ALA A 185 -4.45 -19.47 1.26
N THR A 186 -3.49 -20.32 1.64
CA THR A 186 -3.43 -21.71 1.16
C THR A 186 -4.68 -22.51 1.53
N ARG A 187 -5.20 -22.33 2.76
CA ARG A 187 -6.35 -23.10 3.25
C ARG A 187 -7.68 -22.65 2.63
N LEU A 188 -7.88 -21.35 2.48
CA LEU A 188 -9.10 -20.80 1.87
C LEU A 188 -9.18 -21.07 0.37
N LEU A 189 -8.03 -21.18 -0.31
CA LEU A 189 -7.95 -21.34 -1.77
C LEU A 189 -7.58 -22.77 -2.19
N ALA A 190 -7.61 -23.71 -1.25
CA ALA A 190 -7.36 -25.12 -1.55
C ALA A 190 -8.51 -25.67 -2.44
N PRO A 191 -8.20 -26.51 -3.45
CA PRO A 191 -9.23 -27.16 -4.25
C PRO A 191 -10.16 -28.00 -3.37
N GLY A 192 -11.48 -27.85 -3.55
CA GLY A 192 -12.47 -28.62 -2.78
C GLY A 192 -12.71 -28.11 -1.36
N ALA A 193 -12.27 -26.90 -1.02
CA ALA A 193 -12.90 -26.15 0.07
C ALA A 193 -14.34 -25.83 -0.37
N ASP A 194 -15.26 -26.76 -0.09
CA ASP A 194 -16.70 -26.49 -0.18
C ASP A 194 -17.01 -25.27 0.68
N THR A 195 -17.14 -24.10 0.06
CA THR A 195 -18.00 -23.03 0.58
C THR A 195 -19.44 -23.47 0.32
N GLY A 196 -19.84 -24.53 1.03
CA GLY A 196 -21.22 -24.97 1.09
C GLY A 196 -22.06 -23.92 1.81
N ALA A 197 -23.01 -23.37 1.04
CA ALA A 197 -24.21 -22.60 1.42
C ALA A 197 -24.03 -21.25 2.10
#